data_AF-A0A4S2EH67-F1
#
_entry.id   AF-A0A4S2EH67-F1
#
_cell.length_a   1.000
_cell.length_b   1.000
_cell.length_c   1.000
_cell.angle_alpha   90.00
_cell.angle_beta   90.00
_cell.angle_gamma   90.00
#
_symmetry.space_group_name_H-M   'P 1'
#
loop_
_entity.id
_entity.type
_entity.pdbx_description
1 polymer ?
#
loop_
_entity_poly.entity_id
_entity_poly.type
_entity_poly.pdbx_seq_one_letter_code
_entity_poly.pdbx_strand_id
1 'polypeptide(L)'
;MKSMAKMKYHYGLKMRCYPSDQQKQLIKINSDASRFIYNEMVAINKELMQLRRVKLPIDIVRDRIKQLTMRQNAKQMSNHYQFLEDKRIDSLTKANAIQNYRKAWNAFRKV
;
A
#
# COMPACT_ATOMS: atom_id res chain seq x y z
N MET A 1 -21.20 20.29 9.32
CA MET A 1 -19.96 20.56 10.08
C MET A 1 -19.10 21.55 9.28
N LYS A 2 -18.58 22.64 9.86
CA LYS A 2 -17.72 23.58 9.11
C LYS A 2 -16.38 22.91 8.79
N SER A 3 -15.86 23.12 7.58
CA SER A 3 -14.48 22.72 7.22
C SER A 3 -13.48 23.39 8.16
N MET A 4 -12.39 22.69 8.54
CA MET A 4 -11.29 23.24 9.35
C MET A 4 -10.76 24.57 8.80
N ALA A 5 -10.73 24.72 7.47
CA ALA A 5 -10.31 25.97 6.81
C ALA A 5 -11.26 27.16 7.04
N LYS A 6 -12.48 26.91 7.52
CA LYS A 6 -13.51 27.92 7.80
C LYS A 6 -13.66 28.23 9.29
N MET A 7 -12.78 27.70 10.14
CA MET A 7 -12.80 27.94 11.59
C MET A 7 -12.04 29.23 11.95
N LYS A 8 -12.54 29.99 12.92
CA LYS A 8 -11.95 31.29 13.34
C LYS A 8 -10.59 31.14 14.02
N TYR A 9 -10.32 29.98 14.63
CA TYR A 9 -9.09 29.70 15.35
C TYR A 9 -8.51 28.36 14.91
N HIS A 10 -7.19 28.29 14.80
CA HIS A 10 -6.44 27.08 14.48
C HIS A 10 -5.48 26.78 15.63
N TYR A 11 -5.67 25.65 16.30
CA TYR A 11 -4.79 25.18 17.36
C TYR A 11 -4.09 23.91 16.90
N GLY A 12 -2.78 23.83 17.12
CA GLY A 12 -1.98 22.63 16.88
C GLY A 12 -1.65 21.94 18.20
N LEU A 13 -1.75 20.61 18.24
CA LEU A 13 -1.31 19.80 19.38
C LEU A 13 0.01 19.11 19.03
N LYS A 14 1.03 19.26 19.88
CA LYS A 14 2.29 18.53 19.76
C LYS A 14 2.39 17.51 20.89
N MET A 15 2.33 16.22 20.52
CA MET A 15 2.46 15.10 21.47
C MET A 15 3.72 14.30 21.18
N ARG A 16 4.24 13.62 22.21
CA ARG A 16 5.28 12.60 22.09
C ARG A 16 4.84 11.34 22.83
N CYS A 17 5.02 10.18 22.21
CA CYS A 17 4.76 8.88 22.83
C CYS A 17 6.07 8.15 23.12
N TYR A 18 6.11 7.40 24.22
CA TYR A 18 7.23 6.55 24.61
C TYR A 18 6.75 5.09 24.70
N PRO A 19 6.74 4.36 23.57
CA PRO A 19 6.26 2.98 23.55
C PRO A 19 7.20 2.05 24.32
N SER A 20 6.66 0.97 24.89
CA SER A 20 7.44 -0.14 25.42
C SER A 20 8.18 -0.88 24.30
N ASP A 21 9.15 -1.72 24.64
CA ASP A 21 9.91 -2.46 23.62
C ASP A 21 9.03 -3.40 22.80
N GLN A 22 8.04 -4.04 23.44
CA GLN A 22 7.02 -4.83 22.73
C GLN A 22 6.21 -3.98 21.75
N GLN A 23 5.80 -2.77 22.15
CA GLN A 23 5.08 -1.85 21.27
C GLN A 23 5.95 -1.38 20.10
N LYS A 24 7.23 -1.06 20.34
CA LYS A 24 8.18 -0.70 19.26
C LYS A 24 8.33 -1.84 18.26
N GLN A 25 8.44 -3.08 18.71
CA GLN A 25 8.54 -4.25 17.84
C GLN A 25 7.27 -4.41 16.98
N LEU A 26 6.07 -4.27 17.56
CA LEU A 26 4.81 -4.32 16.82
C LEU A 26 4.71 -3.20 15.77
N ILE A 27 5.06 -1.97 16.15
CA ILE A 27 5.08 -0.83 15.22
C ILE A 27 6.05 -1.11 14.07
N LYS A 28 7.24 -1.65 14.36
CA LYS A 28 8.24 -2.00 13.36
C LYS A 28 7.70 -3.06 12.38
N ILE A 29 7.14 -4.16 12.88
CA ILE A 29 6.57 -5.23 12.04
C ILE A 29 5.50 -4.68 11.09
N ASN A 30 4.59 -3.85 11.61
CA ASN A 30 3.53 -3.24 10.81
C ASN A 30 4.08 -2.23 9.78
N SER A 31 5.07 -1.43 10.17
CA SER A 31 5.73 -0.49 9.27
C SER A 31 6.47 -1.22 8.14
N ASP A 32 7.18 -2.31 8.46
CA ASP A 32 7.87 -3.13 7.47
C ASP A 32 6.90 -3.85 6.53
N ALA A 33 5.78 -4.38 7.03
CA ALA A 33 4.72 -4.96 6.20
C ALA A 33 4.10 -3.92 5.26
N SER A 34 3.80 -2.72 5.76
CA SER A 34 3.27 -1.61 4.94
C SER A 34 4.27 -1.20 3.84
N ARG A 35 5.55 -1.07 4.19
CA ARG A 35 6.64 -0.74 3.26
C ARG A 35 6.80 -1.81 2.18
N PHE A 36 6.74 -3.08 2.56
CA PHE A 36 6.78 -4.20 1.61
C PHE A 36 5.63 -4.13 0.61
N ILE A 37 4.39 -3.98 1.10
CA ILE A 37 3.20 -3.90 0.23
C ILE A 37 3.30 -2.72 -0.74
N TYR A 38 3.77 -1.56 -0.27
CA TYR A 38 3.98 -0.40 -1.13
C TYR A 38 5.00 -0.70 -2.24
N ASN A 39 6.15 -1.26 -1.88
CA ASN A 39 7.22 -1.59 -2.82
C ASN A 39 6.75 -2.63 -3.85
N GLU A 40 5.99 -3.64 -3.43
CA GLU A 40 5.44 -4.62 -4.35
C GLU A 40 4.42 -4.02 -5.31
N MET A 41 3.56 -3.10 -4.84
CA MET A 41 2.66 -2.38 -5.72
C MET A 41 3.41 -1.56 -6.78
N VAL A 42 4.57 -0.97 -6.42
CA VAL A 42 5.45 -0.29 -7.38
C VAL A 42 6.04 -1.30 -8.38
N ALA A 43 6.58 -2.42 -7.90
CA ALA A 43 7.19 -3.45 -8.74
C ALA A 43 6.19 -4.04 -9.75
N ILE A 44 5.00 -4.42 -9.28
CA ILE A 44 3.90 -4.92 -10.12
C ILE A 44 3.52 -3.90 -11.20
N ASN A 45 3.39 -2.61 -10.85
CA ASN A 45 3.03 -1.60 -11.83
C ASN A 45 4.14 -1.32 -12.86
N LYS A 46 5.41 -1.42 -12.45
CA LYS A 46 6.54 -1.33 -13.38
C LYS A 46 6.53 -2.48 -14.38
N GLU A 47 6.28 -3.71 -13.92
CA GLU A 47 6.16 -4.88 -14.78
C GLU A 47 4.94 -4.77 -15.71
N LEU A 48 3.77 -4.40 -15.19
CA LEU A 48 2.56 -4.17 -15.99
C LEU A 48 2.79 -3.12 -17.08
N MET A 49 3.52 -2.05 -16.78
CA MET A 49 3.84 -1.03 -17.77
C MET A 49 4.72 -1.59 -18.90
N GLN A 50 5.70 -2.43 -18.59
CA GLN A 50 6.55 -3.07 -19.60
C GLN A 50 5.75 -4.05 -20.46
N LEU A 51 4.93 -4.91 -19.84
CA LEU A 51 4.11 -5.89 -20.54
C LEU A 51 3.06 -5.23 -21.44
N ARG A 52 2.43 -4.14 -21.00
CA ARG A 52 1.44 -3.40 -21.80
C ARG A 52 2.04 -2.68 -23.02
N ARG A 53 3.37 -2.48 -23.06
CA ARG A 53 4.06 -1.95 -24.24
C ARG A 53 4.21 -3.01 -25.33
N VAL A 54 4.16 -4.29 -24.97
CA VAL A 54 4.13 -5.39 -25.94
C VAL A 54 2.75 -5.39 -26.59
N LYS A 55 2.65 -4.79 -27.78
CA LYS A 55 1.39 -4.64 -28.52
C LYS A 55 0.90 -5.94 -29.20
N LEU A 56 1.61 -7.05 -29.00
CA LEU A 56 1.32 -8.33 -29.60
C LEU A 56 0.46 -9.18 -28.66
N PRO A 57 -0.61 -9.83 -29.15
CA PRO A 57 -1.50 -10.65 -28.33
C PRO A 57 -0.88 -12.02 -28.07
N ILE A 58 0.17 -12.06 -27.25
CA ILE A 58 0.80 -13.30 -26.79
C ILE A 58 0.05 -13.76 -25.54
N ASP A 59 -0.49 -14.98 -25.55
CA ASP A 59 -1.31 -15.49 -24.45
C ASP A 59 -0.57 -15.49 -23.10
N ILE A 60 0.72 -15.84 -23.10
CA ILE A 60 1.60 -15.77 -21.92
C ILE A 60 1.61 -14.35 -21.32
N VAL A 61 1.71 -13.32 -22.16
CA VAL A 61 1.72 -11.92 -21.72
C VAL A 61 0.35 -11.53 -21.16
N ARG A 62 -0.74 -11.97 -21.81
CA ARG A 62 -2.11 -11.69 -21.36
C ARG A 62 -2.38 -12.33 -19.99
N ASP A 63 -1.95 -13.56 -19.79
CA ASP A 63 -2.13 -14.28 -18.53
C ASP A 63 -1.27 -13.68 -17.42
N ARG A 64 -0.03 -13.27 -17.73
CA ARG A 64 0.82 -12.56 -16.78
C ARG A 64 0.20 -11.23 -16.34
N ILE A 65 -0.36 -10.46 -17.28
CA ILE A 65 -1.07 -9.21 -16.96
C ILE A 65 -2.28 -9.48 -16.06
N LYS A 66 -3.07 -10.53 -16.32
CA LYS A 66 -4.21 -10.92 -15.46
C LYS A 66 -3.73 -11.27 -14.05
N GLN A 67 -2.69 -12.11 -13.94
CA GLN A 67 -2.12 -12.52 -12.66
C GLN A 67 -1.64 -11.32 -11.83
N LEU A 68 -0.87 -10.42 -12.44
CA LEU A 68 -0.37 -9.21 -11.80
C LEU A 68 -1.50 -8.27 -11.37
N THR A 69 -2.53 -8.10 -12.21
CA THR A 69 -3.70 -7.28 -11.88
C THR A 69 -4.47 -7.84 -10.68
N MET A 70 -4.64 -9.16 -10.60
CA MET A 70 -5.29 -9.80 -9.46
C MET A 70 -4.48 -9.64 -8.16
N ARG A 71 -3.15 -9.72 -8.24
CA ARG A 71 -2.25 -9.62 -7.08
C ARG A 71 -2.28 -8.25 -6.39
N GLN A 72 -2.69 -7.19 -7.09
CA GLN A 72 -2.83 -5.85 -6.50
C GLN A 72 -3.93 -5.73 -5.43
N ASN A 73 -4.77 -6.76 -5.27
CA ASN A 73 -5.75 -6.84 -4.19
C ASN A 73 -5.09 -7.34 -2.89
N ALA A 74 -5.41 -6.72 -1.75
CA ALA A 74 -4.89 -7.08 -0.42
C ALA A 74 -4.99 -8.58 -0.11
N LYS A 75 -6.13 -9.21 -0.45
CA LYS A 75 -6.36 -10.64 -0.21
C LYS A 75 -5.38 -11.49 -1.02
N GLN A 76 -5.24 -11.20 -2.31
CA GLN A 76 -4.36 -11.95 -3.21
C GLN A 76 -2.88 -11.69 -2.91
N MET A 77 -2.53 -10.48 -2.49
CA MET A 77 -1.19 -10.14 -2.02
C MET A 77 -0.81 -11.02 -0.82
N SER A 78 -1.73 -11.19 0.14
CA SER A 78 -1.47 -12.01 1.34
C SER A 78 -1.45 -13.51 1.06
N ASN A 79 -2.33 -13.98 0.17
CA ASN A 79 -2.27 -15.35 -0.32
C ASN A 79 -0.92 -15.66 -0.99
N HIS A 80 -0.31 -14.69 -1.66
CA HIS A 80 0.99 -14.87 -2.29
C HIS A 80 2.15 -14.76 -1.30
N TYR A 81 2.07 -13.84 -0.34
CA TYR A 81 3.10 -13.61 0.68
C TYR A 81 2.58 -13.98 2.06
N GLN A 82 2.77 -15.26 2.43
CA GLN A 82 2.20 -15.84 3.65
C GLN A 82 2.61 -15.11 4.94
N PHE A 83 3.79 -14.48 4.97
CA PHE A 83 4.22 -13.70 6.14
C PHE A 83 3.31 -12.49 6.44
N LEU A 84 2.53 -12.03 5.47
CA LEU A 84 1.53 -10.97 5.68
C LEU A 84 0.35 -11.43 6.54
N GLU A 85 0.14 -12.73 6.75
CA GLU A 85 -0.89 -13.29 7.63
C GLU A 85 -0.43 -13.46 9.09
N ASP A 86 0.76 -12.94 9.45
CA ASP A 86 1.21 -12.91 10.84
C ASP A 86 0.21 -12.14 11.72
N LYS A 87 -0.21 -12.76 12.84
CA LYS A 87 -1.19 -12.20 13.80
C LYS A 87 -0.78 -10.84 14.39
N ARG A 88 0.52 -10.51 14.35
CA ARG A 88 1.08 -9.24 14.83
C ARG A 88 0.89 -8.11 13.83
N ILE A 89 0.60 -8.43 12.57
CA ILE A 89 0.26 -7.46 11.54
C ILE A 89 -1.20 -7.07 11.73
N ASP A 90 -1.44 -5.78 11.91
CA ASP A 90 -2.75 -5.20 12.01
C ASP A 90 -3.56 -5.45 10.72
N SER A 91 -4.84 -5.78 10.90
CA SER A 91 -5.74 -6.18 9.82
C SER A 91 -5.94 -5.07 8.78
N LEU A 92 -5.82 -3.79 9.19
CA LEU A 92 -5.99 -2.64 8.31
C LEU A 92 -4.68 -2.21 7.62
N THR A 93 -3.51 -2.59 8.14
CA THR A 93 -2.20 -2.23 7.57
C THR A 93 -2.14 -2.49 6.06
N LYS A 94 -2.64 -3.64 5.62
CA LYS A 94 -2.63 -4.04 4.21
C LYS A 94 -3.49 -3.13 3.33
N ALA A 95 -4.73 -2.89 3.77
CA ALA A 95 -5.68 -2.05 3.05
C ALA A 95 -5.19 -0.58 3.00
N ASN A 96 -4.66 -0.09 4.12
CA ASN A 96 -4.13 1.26 4.24
C ASN A 96 -2.90 1.47 3.35
N ALA A 97 -1.97 0.52 3.32
CA ALA A 97 -0.79 0.59 2.45
C ALA A 97 -1.18 0.69 0.97
N ILE A 98 -2.14 -0.13 0.51
CA ILE A 98 -2.66 -0.09 -0.87
C ILE A 98 -3.39 1.23 -1.14
N GLN A 99 -4.18 1.73 -0.19
CA GLN A 99 -4.87 3.01 -0.35
C GLN A 99 -3.88 4.17 -0.47
N ASN A 100 -2.85 4.19 0.38
CA ASN A 100 -1.78 5.19 0.36
C ASN A 100 -1.00 5.15 -0.96
N TYR A 101 -0.66 3.94 -1.45
CA TYR A 101 -0.07 3.76 -2.77
C TYR A 101 -0.93 4.38 -3.88
N ARG A 102 -2.23 4.05 -3.92
CA ARG A 102 -3.16 4.58 -4.93
C ARG A 102 -3.28 6.11 -4.86
N LYS A 103 -3.35 6.68 -3.65
CA LYS A 103 -3.38 8.13 -3.44
C LYS A 103 -2.10 8.79 -3.95
N ALA A 104 -0.93 8.25 -3.61
CA ALA A 104 0.36 8.76 -4.06
C ALA A 104 0.48 8.70 -5.59
N TRP A 105 0.08 7.59 -6.20
CA TRP A 105 0.11 7.43 -7.66
C TRP A 105 -0.86 8.37 -8.39
N ASN A 106 -2.05 8.59 -7.83
CA ASN A 106 -3.01 9.55 -8.36
C ASN A 106 -2.51 10.99 -8.25
N ALA A 107 -1.81 11.34 -7.17
CA ALA A 107 -1.18 12.64 -7.03
C ALA A 107 -0.05 12.82 -8.05
N PHE A 108 0.81 11.81 -8.21
CA PHE A 108 1.90 11.82 -9.20
C PHE A 108 1.41 12.04 -10.64
N ARG A 109 0.24 11.52 -11.01
CA ARG A 109 -0.35 11.70 -12.35
C ARG A 109 -1.00 13.08 -12.59
N LYS A 110 -1.29 13.82 -11.52
CA LYS A 110 -1.95 15.14 -11.60
C LYS A 110 -0.94 16.30 -11.68
N VAL A 111 0.27 16.06 -11.22
CA VAL A 111 1.42 16.96 -11.37
C VAL A 111 2.00 16.77 -12.76
#